data_AF-A0A060YGA7-F1
#
_entry.id   AF-A0A060YGA7-F1
#
_cell.length_a   1.000
_cell.length_b   1.000
_cell.length_c   1.000
_cell.angle_alpha   90.00
_cell.angle_beta   90.00
_cell.angle_gamma   90.00
#
_symmetry.space_group_name_H-M   'P 1'
#
loop_
_entity.id
_entity.type
_entity.pdbx_description
1 polymer ?
#
loop_
_entity_poly.entity_id
_entity_poly.type
_entity_poly.pdbx_seq_one_letter_code
_entity_poly.pdbx_strand_id
1 'polypeptide(L)'
;MGLFWAMAPETPHSKMLKNNVLGSIMVNVDVLHGDTGELLATATNERRFMTKGARRIPLGLKGGRLRGVLFLPPGQGSFPGVLDVYILGGGLSEVRASLLANKGFVVLALAYYGYQDMPRNVPKHFDLEYFEEAITFLRRQPQVSGGRRAVVIRLIMSM
;
A
#
# COMPACT_ATOMS: atom_id res chain seq x y z
N MET A 1 -20.74 3.87 6.91
CA MET A 1 -19.35 3.47 7.26
C MET A 1 -18.89 3.96 8.64
N GLY A 2 -19.78 4.52 9.50
CA GLY A 2 -19.47 5.08 10.83
C GLY A 2 -18.57 4.21 11.70
N LEU A 3 -18.99 2.96 11.87
CA LEU A 3 -18.32 1.97 12.72
C LEU A 3 -16.83 1.75 12.38
N PHE A 4 -16.42 1.99 11.13
CA PHE A 4 -15.03 1.73 10.73
C PHE A 4 -14.13 2.97 10.81
N TRP A 5 -14.61 4.14 10.41
CA TRP A 5 -13.77 5.34 10.41
C TRP A 5 -13.66 5.96 11.81
N ALA A 6 -14.63 5.70 12.69
CA ALA A 6 -14.64 6.18 14.07
C ALA A 6 -13.93 5.23 15.05
N MET A 7 -13.35 4.12 14.58
CA MET A 7 -12.59 3.21 15.44
C MET A 7 -11.43 3.96 16.11
N ALA A 8 -11.31 3.82 17.42
CA ALA A 8 -10.24 4.39 18.22
C ALA A 8 -9.41 3.27 18.85
N PRO A 9 -8.09 3.45 19.01
CA PRO A 9 -7.27 2.50 19.74
C PRO A 9 -7.64 2.53 21.23
N GLU A 10 -7.64 1.38 21.89
CA GLU A 10 -7.77 1.31 23.35
C GLU A 10 -6.55 1.94 24.04
N THR A 11 -5.35 1.67 23.52
CA THR A 11 -4.12 2.29 24.01
C THR A 11 -3.95 3.70 23.44
N PRO A 12 -3.84 4.74 24.28
CA PRO A 12 -3.59 6.11 23.82
C PRO A 12 -2.35 6.22 22.92
N HIS A 13 -2.36 7.19 22.01
CA HIS A 13 -1.26 7.50 21.08
C HIS A 13 -0.81 6.33 20.17
N SER A 14 -1.65 5.31 20.01
CA SER A 14 -1.39 4.19 19.10
C SER A 14 -2.01 4.42 17.73
N LYS A 15 -1.39 3.87 16.68
CA LYS A 15 -1.92 3.88 15.32
C LYS A 15 -2.15 2.46 14.84
N MET A 16 -3.24 2.23 14.12
CA MET A 16 -3.43 0.96 13.42
C MET A 16 -2.44 0.88 12.25
N LEU A 17 -1.48 -0.04 12.35
CA LEU A 17 -0.49 -0.28 11.30
C LEU A 17 -0.84 -1.55 10.53
N LYS A 18 -0.71 -1.51 9.20
CA LYS A 18 -0.88 -2.68 8.35
C LYS A 18 0.38 -2.89 7.52
N ASN A 19 1.23 -3.80 8.02
CA ASN A 19 2.56 -4.07 7.45
C ASN A 19 2.56 -5.26 6.46
N ASN A 20 1.52 -6.10 6.48
CA ASN A 20 1.39 -7.24 5.58
C ASN A 20 0.03 -7.18 4.87
N VAL A 21 0.06 -6.86 3.58
CA VAL A 21 -1.14 -6.76 2.71
C VAL A 21 -1.71 -8.11 2.28
N LEU A 22 -0.96 -9.21 2.48
CA LEU A 22 -1.45 -10.57 2.20
C LEU A 22 -2.46 -11.03 3.25
N GLY A 23 -2.32 -10.56 4.50
CA GLY A 23 -3.30 -10.82 5.55
C GLY A 23 -4.47 -9.85 5.49
N SER A 24 -5.65 -10.29 5.91
CA SER A 24 -6.81 -9.44 6.12
C SER A 24 -6.78 -8.75 7.51
N ILE A 25 -7.74 -7.85 7.74
CA ILE A 25 -8.13 -7.37 9.07
C ILE A 25 -9.51 -7.96 9.36
N MET A 26 -9.67 -8.60 10.51
CA MET A 26 -10.96 -9.10 10.99
C MET A 26 -11.59 -8.04 11.88
N VAL A 27 -12.81 -7.64 11.57
CA VAL A 27 -13.58 -6.68 12.38
C VAL A 27 -14.81 -7.40 12.91
N ASN A 28 -14.87 -7.59 14.23
CA ASN A 28 -16.07 -8.11 14.88
C ASN A 28 -17.09 -6.98 15.02
N VAL A 29 -18.34 -7.30 14.74
CA VAL A 29 -19.48 -6.41 14.85
C VAL A 29 -20.49 -7.09 15.75
N ASP A 30 -20.67 -6.53 16.93
CA ASP A 30 -21.56 -7.05 17.95
C ASP A 30 -22.82 -6.20 18.03
N VAL A 31 -23.95 -6.88 18.20
CA VAL A 31 -25.25 -6.25 18.45
C VAL A 31 -25.57 -6.44 19.91
N LEU A 32 -25.67 -5.33 20.65
CA LEU A 32 -25.97 -5.33 22.08
C LEU A 32 -27.39 -4.84 22.31
N HIS A 33 -28.08 -5.41 23.30
CA HIS A 33 -29.35 -4.90 23.79
C HIS A 33 -29.12 -3.52 24.44
N GLY A 34 -29.93 -2.52 24.06
CA GLY A 34 -29.68 -1.11 24.40
C GLY A 34 -29.66 -0.81 25.91
N ASP A 35 -30.51 -1.50 26.68
CA ASP A 35 -30.67 -1.21 28.11
C ASP A 35 -29.83 -2.12 29.01
N THR A 36 -29.63 -3.37 28.59
CA THR A 36 -28.97 -4.39 29.42
C THR A 36 -27.51 -4.61 29.02
N GLY A 37 -27.11 -4.15 27.83
CA GLY A 37 -25.79 -4.41 27.26
C GLY A 37 -25.57 -5.88 26.87
N GLU A 38 -26.61 -6.71 26.92
CA GLU A 38 -26.53 -8.14 26.59
C GLU A 38 -26.17 -8.34 25.11
N LEU A 39 -25.25 -9.26 24.82
CA LEU A 39 -24.87 -9.62 23.46
C LEU A 39 -25.98 -10.43 22.79
N LEU A 40 -26.60 -9.85 21.76
CA LEU A 40 -27.70 -10.48 21.00
C LEU A 40 -27.20 -11.24 19.78
N ALA A 41 -26.17 -10.71 19.10
CA ALA A 41 -25.59 -11.33 17.92
C ALA A 41 -24.16 -10.83 17.68
N THR A 42 -23.37 -11.62 16.97
CA THR A 42 -22.03 -11.25 16.50
C THR A 42 -21.86 -11.63 15.04
N ALA A 43 -21.08 -10.84 14.31
CA ALA A 43 -20.65 -11.16 12.96
C ALA A 43 -19.22 -10.64 12.74
N THR A 44 -18.43 -11.39 11.96
CA THR A 44 -17.06 -10.97 11.62
C THR A 44 -16.99 -10.52 10.17
N ASN A 45 -16.52 -9.29 9.96
CA ASN A 45 -16.23 -8.71 8.66
C ASN A 45 -14.74 -8.85 8.32
N GLU A 46 -14.42 -9.67 7.33
CA GLU A 46 -13.05 -9.76 6.80
C GLU A 46 -12.77 -8.65 5.78
N ARG A 47 -11.72 -7.86 6.04
CA ARG A 47 -11.29 -6.75 5.19
C ARG A 47 -9.94 -7.07 4.54
N ARG A 48 -9.95 -7.35 3.25
CA ARG A 48 -8.76 -7.72 2.45
C ARG A 48 -8.13 -6.51 1.76
N PHE A 49 -6.81 -6.55 1.59
CA PHE A 49 -6.04 -5.50 0.90
C PHE A 49 -5.68 -5.88 -0.53
N MET A 50 -5.68 -7.18 -0.85
CA MET A 50 -5.47 -7.69 -2.21
C MET A 50 -6.69 -8.46 -2.69
N THR A 51 -7.11 -8.19 -3.92
CA THR A 51 -8.15 -8.97 -4.59
C THR A 51 -7.60 -10.27 -5.17
N LYS A 52 -8.46 -11.27 -5.36
CA LYS A 52 -8.08 -12.54 -5.99
C LYS A 52 -7.50 -12.28 -7.38
N GLY A 53 -6.32 -12.85 -7.65
CA GLY A 53 -5.62 -12.72 -8.93
C GLY A 53 -4.73 -11.47 -9.07
N ALA A 54 -4.78 -10.51 -8.13
CA ALA A 54 -3.75 -9.48 -8.05
C ALA A 54 -2.40 -10.11 -7.68
N ARG A 55 -1.31 -9.60 -8.26
CA ARG A 55 0.04 -10.11 -8.01
C ARG A 55 0.88 -9.09 -7.25
N ARG A 56 1.68 -9.58 -6.31
CA ARG A 56 2.66 -8.82 -5.53
C ARG A 56 4.06 -9.30 -5.89
N ILE A 57 4.90 -8.41 -6.42
CA ILE A 57 6.24 -8.75 -6.90
C ILE A 57 7.28 -7.88 -6.18
N PRO A 58 7.98 -8.41 -5.16
CA PRO A 58 9.06 -7.69 -4.50
C PRO A 58 10.23 -7.40 -5.43
N LEU A 59 10.80 -6.19 -5.32
CA LEU A 59 12.03 -5.78 -5.99
C LEU A 59 13.24 -5.94 -5.05
N GLY A 60 14.45 -5.94 -5.64
CA GLY A 60 15.73 -6.00 -4.93
C GLY A 60 16.44 -7.36 -4.98
N LEU A 61 15.79 -8.42 -5.47
CA LEU A 61 16.37 -9.77 -5.54
C LEU A 61 17.29 -10.02 -6.75
N LYS A 62 17.39 -9.08 -7.71
CA LYS A 62 18.05 -9.28 -9.01
C LYS A 62 19.06 -8.18 -9.39
N GLY A 63 19.84 -7.69 -8.42
CA GLY A 63 21.01 -6.83 -8.67
C GLY A 63 20.74 -5.35 -9.04
N GLY A 64 19.50 -4.93 -9.25
CA GLY A 64 19.14 -3.50 -9.38
C GLY A 64 19.11 -2.76 -8.04
N ARG A 65 19.22 -1.43 -8.04
CA ARG A 65 19.20 -0.60 -6.82
C ARG A 65 17.80 -0.26 -6.31
N LEU A 66 16.76 -0.43 -7.15
CA LEU A 66 15.37 -0.19 -6.75
C LEU A 66 14.94 -1.12 -5.60
N ARG A 67 14.27 -0.54 -4.60
CA ARG A 67 13.65 -1.27 -3.49
C ARG A 67 12.18 -0.90 -3.40
N GLY A 68 11.33 -1.90 -3.32
CA GLY A 68 9.90 -1.70 -3.39
C GLY A 68 9.16 -2.96 -3.78
N VAL A 69 7.88 -2.80 -4.11
CA VAL A 69 7.00 -3.88 -4.53
C VAL A 69 6.13 -3.41 -5.68
N LEU A 70 6.11 -4.18 -6.76
CA LEU A 70 5.23 -3.97 -7.89
C LEU A 70 3.93 -4.76 -7.69
N PHE A 71 2.81 -4.07 -7.73
CA PHE A 71 1.47 -4.65 -7.71
C PHE A 71 0.87 -4.64 -9.10
N LEU A 72 0.40 -5.80 -9.54
CA LEU A 72 -0.28 -5.97 -10.82
C LEU A 72 -1.75 -6.31 -10.57
N PRO A 73 -2.69 -5.61 -11.24
CA PRO A 73 -4.10 -5.92 -11.15
C PRO A 73 -4.39 -7.31 -11.77
N PRO A 74 -5.50 -7.96 -11.38
CA PRO A 74 -5.94 -9.18 -12.04
C PRO A 74 -6.35 -8.92 -13.49
N GLY A 75 -6.23 -9.95 -14.34
CA GLY A 75 -6.67 -9.91 -15.73
C GLY A 75 -5.54 -9.72 -16.74
N GLN A 76 -5.89 -9.87 -18.02
CA GLN A 76 -5.02 -9.60 -19.16
C GLN A 76 -5.31 -8.20 -19.68
N GLY A 77 -4.28 -7.45 -20.05
CA GLY A 77 -4.44 -6.12 -20.62
C GLY A 77 -3.38 -5.14 -20.16
N SER A 78 -3.57 -3.90 -20.60
CA SER A 78 -2.68 -2.78 -20.30
C SER A 78 -3.41 -1.79 -19.40
N PHE A 79 -2.77 -1.41 -18.30
CA PHE A 79 -3.35 -0.65 -17.21
C PHE A 79 -2.55 0.65 -16.99
N PRO A 80 -3.14 1.71 -16.45
CA PRO A 80 -2.38 2.89 -16.06
C PRO A 80 -1.36 2.55 -14.97
N GLY A 81 -0.12 3.02 -15.15
CA GLY A 81 0.97 2.84 -14.19
C GLY A 81 1.02 3.98 -13.17
N VAL A 82 1.17 3.67 -11.88
CA VAL A 82 1.30 4.62 -10.77
C VAL A 82 2.58 4.34 -9.99
N LEU A 83 3.36 5.38 -9.71
CA LEU A 83 4.48 5.32 -8.78
C LEU A 83 4.01 5.82 -7.40
N ASP A 84 3.91 4.92 -6.43
CA ASP A 84 3.50 5.24 -5.06
C ASP A 84 4.74 5.41 -4.17
N VAL A 85 4.96 6.63 -3.68
CA VAL A 85 6.09 6.96 -2.81
C VAL A 85 5.57 7.41 -1.45
N TYR A 86 6.03 6.77 -0.39
CA TYR A 86 5.74 7.14 0.99
C TYR A 86 7.06 7.45 1.70
N ILE A 87 7.34 8.74 1.91
CA ILE A 87 8.65 9.20 2.43
C ILE A 87 8.60 9.34 3.95
N LEU A 88 7.48 9.79 4.52
CA LEU A 88 7.43 10.13 5.95
C LEU A 88 7.42 8.88 6.84
N GLY A 89 8.44 8.71 7.68
CA GLY A 89 8.57 7.57 8.60
C GLY A 89 9.44 6.42 8.09
N GLY A 90 9.93 6.51 6.85
CA GLY A 90 10.81 5.50 6.25
C GLY A 90 10.13 4.17 5.98
N GLY A 91 10.90 3.21 5.49
CA GLY A 91 10.41 1.88 5.15
C GLY A 91 9.65 1.84 3.83
N LEU A 92 8.78 0.84 3.71
CA LEU A 92 7.91 0.63 2.56
C LEU A 92 6.46 0.50 3.04
N SER A 93 5.56 1.30 2.47
CA SER A 93 4.12 1.16 2.69
C SER A 93 3.45 0.54 1.46
N GLU A 94 2.82 -0.62 1.64
CA GLU A 94 2.18 -1.36 0.55
C GLU A 94 0.66 -1.20 0.50
N VAL A 95 0.06 -0.65 1.55
CA VAL A 95 -1.41 -0.59 1.73
C VAL A 95 -2.07 0.19 0.60
N ARG A 96 -1.57 1.39 0.30
CA ARG A 96 -2.16 2.23 -0.75
C ARG A 96 -1.96 1.62 -2.14
N ALA A 97 -0.75 1.13 -2.42
CA ALA A 97 -0.43 0.50 -3.69
C ALA A 97 -1.28 -0.75 -3.97
N SER A 98 -1.43 -1.64 -2.98
CA SER A 98 -2.27 -2.84 -3.12
C SER A 98 -3.74 -2.51 -3.36
N LEU A 99 -4.29 -1.52 -2.65
CA LEU A 99 -5.68 -1.09 -2.84
C LEU A 99 -5.91 -0.40 -4.20
N LEU A 100 -4.95 0.38 -4.68
CA LEU A 100 -4.99 0.95 -6.04
C LEU A 100 -4.92 -0.14 -7.12
N ALA A 101 -4.10 -1.18 -6.92
CA ALA A 101 -4.05 -2.30 -7.86
C ALA A 101 -5.39 -3.04 -7.98
N ASN A 102 -6.16 -3.14 -6.90
CA ASN A 102 -7.53 -3.68 -6.95
C ASN A 102 -8.49 -2.85 -7.82
N LYS A 103 -8.11 -1.62 -8.19
CA LYS A 103 -8.89 -0.72 -9.06
C LYS A 103 -8.39 -0.68 -10.51
N GLY A 104 -7.50 -1.61 -10.90
CA GLY A 104 -7.03 -1.71 -12.28
C GLY A 104 -5.83 -0.81 -12.59
N PHE A 105 -4.95 -0.56 -11.60
CA PHE A 105 -3.70 0.17 -11.79
C PHE A 105 -2.51 -0.77 -11.60
N VAL A 106 -1.46 -0.59 -12.40
CA VAL A 106 -0.15 -1.18 -12.09
C VAL A 106 0.57 -0.23 -11.17
N VAL A 107 0.88 -0.64 -9.94
CA VAL A 107 1.39 0.28 -8.92
C VAL A 107 2.75 -0.18 -8.41
N LEU A 108 3.74 0.69 -8.51
CA LEU A 108 5.04 0.48 -7.88
C LEU A 108 5.08 1.22 -6.54
N ALA A 109 5.01 0.49 -5.44
CA ALA A 109 5.33 1.03 -4.11
C ALA A 109 6.86 1.11 -4.00
N LEU A 110 7.41 2.32 -3.94
CA LEU A 110 8.84 2.57 -3.93
C LEU A 110 9.30 3.00 -2.52
N ALA A 111 10.29 2.29 -1.98
CA ALA A 111 11.01 2.71 -0.78
C ALA A 111 12.12 3.69 -1.16
N TYR A 112 12.44 4.61 -0.23
CA TYR A 112 13.51 5.59 -0.42
C TYR A 112 14.60 5.51 0.66
N TYR A 113 14.22 5.19 1.91
CA TYR A 113 15.14 4.95 3.02
C TYR A 113 14.48 4.06 4.07
N GLY A 114 15.26 3.52 5.01
CA GLY A 114 14.75 2.72 6.13
C GLY A 114 14.17 1.36 5.71
N TYR A 115 14.52 0.85 4.53
CA TYR A 115 14.01 -0.40 3.98
C TYR A 115 15.12 -1.27 3.40
N GLN A 116 15.15 -2.55 3.78
CA GLN A 116 16.20 -3.51 3.38
C GLN A 116 17.63 -2.97 3.63
N ASP A 117 18.47 -2.93 2.61
CA ASP A 117 19.86 -2.45 2.61
C ASP A 117 20.00 -0.93 2.39
N MET A 118 18.90 -0.18 2.35
CA MET A 118 18.94 1.28 2.24
C MET A 118 19.42 1.95 3.53
N PRO A 119 19.93 3.20 3.45
CA PRO A 119 20.26 4.00 4.63
C PRO A 119 19.08 4.07 5.61
N ARG A 120 19.35 3.95 6.92
CA ARG A 120 18.30 3.97 7.96
C ARG A 120 17.63 5.34 8.12
N ASN A 121 18.39 6.40 7.90
CA ASN A 121 17.94 7.78 8.05
C ASN A 121 17.69 8.41 6.68
N VAL A 122 16.90 9.49 6.67
CA VAL A 122 16.68 10.29 5.46
C VAL A 122 18.04 10.72 4.89
N PRO A 123 18.34 10.40 3.62
CA PRO A 123 19.57 10.84 2.98
C PRO A 123 19.69 12.36 2.98
N LYS A 124 20.91 12.88 3.17
CA LYS A 124 21.18 14.34 3.14
C LYS A 124 20.90 14.96 1.77
N HIS A 125 21.04 14.17 0.71
CA HIS A 125 20.79 14.59 -0.67
C HIS A 125 19.64 13.79 -1.25
N PHE A 126 18.77 14.46 -1.99
CA PHE A 126 17.64 13.83 -2.66
C PHE A 126 18.09 13.32 -4.03
N ASP A 127 18.19 12.00 -4.18
CA ASP A 127 18.66 11.35 -5.41
C ASP A 127 17.48 11.23 -6.40
N LEU A 128 17.45 12.11 -7.40
CA LEU A 128 16.38 12.16 -8.41
C LEU A 128 16.51 11.04 -9.43
N GLU A 129 17.74 10.61 -9.72
CA GLU A 129 18.07 9.53 -10.64
C GLU A 129 17.44 8.20 -10.18
N TYR A 130 17.36 7.97 -8.86
CA TYR A 130 16.64 6.83 -8.28
C TYR A 130 15.16 6.80 -8.65
N PHE A 131 14.49 7.96 -8.62
CA PHE A 131 13.08 8.06 -9.00
C PHE A 131 12.90 7.97 -10.52
N GLU A 132 13.82 8.51 -11.30
CA GLU A 132 13.83 8.37 -12.76
C GLU A 132 13.98 6.89 -13.18
N GLU A 133 14.88 6.15 -12.52
CA GLU A 133 15.06 4.71 -12.73
C GLU A 133 13.76 3.96 -12.39
N ALA A 134 13.09 4.30 -11.29
CA ALA A 134 11.82 3.70 -10.91
C ALA A 134 10.70 3.97 -11.93
N ILE A 135 10.60 5.22 -12.43
CA ILE A 135 9.64 5.59 -13.48
C ILE A 135 9.96 4.82 -14.77
N THR A 136 11.23 4.71 -15.13
CA THR A 136 11.67 3.98 -16.32
C THR A 136 11.37 2.49 -16.21
N PHE A 137 11.65 1.87 -15.05
CA PHE A 137 11.29 0.49 -14.76
C PHE A 137 9.78 0.26 -14.86
N LEU A 138 8.96 1.16 -14.28
CA LEU A 138 7.51 1.06 -14.33
C LEU A 138 6.98 1.17 -15.76
N ARG A 139 7.52 2.10 -16.57
CA ARG A 139 7.15 2.27 -17.98
C ARG A 139 7.50 1.07 -18.86
N ARG A 140 8.51 0.28 -18.48
CA ARG A 140 8.93 -0.94 -19.20
C ARG A 140 8.06 -2.16 -18.87
N GLN A 141 7.16 -2.08 -17.90
CA GLN A 141 6.29 -3.21 -17.57
C GLN A 141 5.29 -3.46 -18.71
N PRO A 142 5.15 -4.71 -19.20
CA PRO A 142 4.26 -5.02 -20.33
C PRO A 142 2.78 -4.76 -19.99
N GLN A 143 2.42 -4.79 -18.70
CA GLN A 143 1.07 -4.48 -18.23
C GLN A 143 0.77 -2.98 -18.15
N VAL A 144 1.72 -2.08 -18.46
CA VAL A 144 1.51 -0.63 -18.38
C VAL A 144 1.15 -0.04 -19.74
N SER A 145 0.06 0.73 -19.79
CA SER A 145 -0.47 1.33 -21.03
C SER A 145 0.41 2.44 -21.57
N GLY A 146 0.81 2.33 -22.84
CA GLY A 146 1.81 3.19 -23.49
C GLY A 146 1.43 4.65 -23.71
N GLY A 147 0.18 5.07 -23.44
CA GLY A 147 -0.34 6.37 -23.88
C GLY A 147 -0.81 7.36 -22.81
N ARG A 148 -1.14 6.94 -21.59
CA ARG A 148 -1.68 7.83 -20.53
C ARG A 148 -1.03 7.52 -19.19
N ARG A 149 -0.01 8.31 -18.84
CA ARG A 149 0.89 8.10 -17.70
C ARG A 149 0.36 8.84 -16.47
N ALA A 150 -0.39 8.16 -15.60
CA ALA A 150 -0.79 8.74 -14.32
C ALA A 150 0.29 8.50 -13.26
N VAL A 151 1.38 9.27 -13.31
CA VAL A 151 2.34 9.34 -12.20
C VAL A 151 1.69 10.15 -11.08
N VAL A 152 1.01 9.49 -10.14
CA VAL A 152 0.52 10.15 -8.93
C VAL A 152 1.59 10.02 -7.84
N ILE A 153 2.51 10.97 -7.78
CA ILE A 153 3.38 11.13 -6.61
C ILE A 153 2.52 11.76 -5.52
N ARG A 154 2.06 10.95 -4.55
CA ARG A 154 1.48 11.50 -3.32
C ARG A 154 2.52 11.54 -2.22
N LEU A 155 3.26 12.66 -2.15
CA LEU A 155 3.96 13.07 -0.95
C LEU A 155 2.92 13.36 0.14
N ILE A 156 2.69 12.41 1.05
CA ILE A 156 1.97 12.73 2.29
C ILE A 156 2.99 13.38 3.22
N MET A 157 2.99 14.71 3.26
CA MET A 157 3.50 15.46 4.40
C MET A 157 2.39 15.46 5.46
N SER A 158 2.48 14.58 6.46
CA SER A 158 1.67 14.77 7.67
C SER A 158 2.36 15.87 8.46
N MET A 159 1.70 17.03 8.59
CA MET A 159 1.93 17.91 9.73
C MET A 159 1.40 17.25 11.01
#